data_AF-A0A1I5AJX1-F1
#
_entry.id   AF-A0A1I5AJX1-F1
#
_cell.length_a   1.000
_cell.length_b   1.000
_cell.length_c   1.000
_cell.angle_alpha   90.00
_cell.angle_beta   90.00
_cell.angle_gamma   90.00
#
_symmetry.space_group_name_H-M   'P 1'
#
loop_
_entity.id
_entity.type
_entity.pdbx_description
1 polymer ?
#
loop_
_entity_poly.entity_id
_entity_poly.type
_entity_poly.pdbx_seq_one_letter_code
_entity_poly.pdbx_strand_id
1 'polypeptide(L)'
;MARGTEDRRVAVGVGAANVVMCCVLLLVAVGALFVEPTTRAEETEAGQLAARIYGYWFLGGLVLFPVLRMTRTWLVHLATMIVTPVVLFALVVLSAVAR
;
A
#
# COMPACT_ATOMS: atom_id res chain seq x y z
N MET A 1 22.11 16.00 -15.78
CA MET A 1 21.67 16.31 -14.40
C MET A 1 20.15 16.43 -14.24
N ALA A 2 19.33 16.66 -15.28
CA ALA A 2 17.88 16.82 -15.16
C ALA A 2 17.09 15.56 -14.70
N ARG A 3 17.47 14.36 -15.18
CA ARG A 3 16.79 13.09 -14.85
C ARG A 3 16.73 12.75 -13.34
N GLY A 4 17.70 13.22 -12.56
CA GLY A 4 17.75 12.92 -11.12
C GLY A 4 16.69 13.67 -10.29
N THR A 5 16.29 14.86 -10.71
CA THR A 5 15.27 15.67 -10.01
C THR A 5 13.86 15.17 -10.32
N GLU A 6 13.61 14.73 -11.56
CA GLU A 6 12.33 14.15 -11.97
C GLU A 6 12.08 12.81 -11.27
N ASP A 7 13.05 11.89 -11.29
CA ASP A 7 12.97 10.62 -10.55
C ASP A 7 12.76 10.84 -9.04
N ARG A 8 13.34 11.90 -8.46
CA ARG A 8 13.09 12.26 -7.06
C ARG A 8 11.62 12.65 -6.82
N ARG A 9 11.04 13.48 -7.68
CA ARG A 9 9.63 13.91 -7.54
C ARG A 9 8.69 12.73 -7.72
N VAL A 10 8.97 11.88 -8.72
CA VAL A 10 8.19 10.65 -8.97
C VAL A 10 8.30 9.71 -7.78
N ALA A 11 9.49 9.49 -7.23
CA ALA A 11 9.69 8.67 -6.04
C ALA A 11 8.88 9.16 -4.83
N VAL A 12 8.84 10.48 -4.59
CA VAL A 12 8.01 11.06 -3.51
C VAL A 12 6.52 10.82 -3.79
N GLY A 13 6.06 11.04 -5.02
CA GLY A 13 4.68 10.82 -5.41
C GLY A 13 4.26 9.35 -5.26
N VAL A 14 5.09 8.41 -5.72
CA VAL A 14 4.86 6.97 -5.59
C VAL A 14 4.85 6.54 -4.13
N GLY A 15 5.80 7.04 -3.32
CA GLY A 15 5.83 6.74 -1.89
C GLY A 15 4.55 7.21 -1.18
N ALA A 16 4.09 8.44 -1.45
CA ALA A 16 2.84 8.96 -0.89
C ALA A 16 1.62 8.15 -1.35
N ALA A 17 1.55 7.81 -2.64
CA ALA A 17 0.47 7.00 -3.20
C ALA A 17 0.43 5.61 -2.56
N ASN A 18 1.58 4.97 -2.35
CA ASN A 18 1.69 3.67 -1.68
C ASN A 18 1.20 3.74 -0.24
N VAL A 19 1.56 4.79 0.49
CA VAL A 19 1.11 4.98 1.89
C VAL A 19 -0.41 5.12 1.95
N VAL A 20 -0.98 5.99 1.12
CA VAL A 20 -2.43 6.21 1.06
C VAL A 20 -3.15 4.93 0.66
N MET A 21 -2.68 4.26 -0.39
CA MET A 21 -3.29 3.01 -0.85
C MET A 21 -3.23 1.92 0.23
N CYS A 22 -2.09 1.70 0.88
CA CYS A 22 -1.99 0.72 1.96
C CYS A 22 -2.94 1.05 3.12
N CYS A 23 -3.09 2.33 3.46
CA CYS A 23 -4.04 2.79 4.46
C CYS A 23 -5.49 2.46 4.08
N VAL A 24 -5.90 2.84 2.87
CA VAL A 24 -7.26 2.57 2.37
C VAL A 24 -7.54 1.06 2.33
N LEU A 25 -6.62 0.26 1.80
CA LEU A 25 -6.80 -1.20 1.71
C LEU A 25 -6.87 -1.86 3.09
N LEU A 26 -6.09 -1.39 4.06
CA LEU A 26 -6.18 -1.88 5.43
C LEU A 26 -7.52 -1.53 6.07
N LEU A 27 -7.98 -0.29 5.90
CA LEU A 27 -9.29 0.15 6.43
C LEU A 27 -10.45 -0.61 5.79
N VAL A 28 -10.37 -0.90 4.50
CA VAL A 28 -11.32 -1.80 3.80
C VAL A 28 -11.28 -3.21 4.40
N ALA A 29 -10.08 -3.77 4.59
CA ALA A 29 -9.93 -5.14 5.08
C ALA A 29 -10.43 -5.33 6.52
N VAL A 30 -10.39 -4.29 7.36
CA VAL A 30 -10.92 -4.32 8.73
C VAL A 30 -12.37 -3.83 8.83
N GLY A 31 -13.03 -3.55 7.70
CA GLY A 31 -14.43 -3.10 7.69
C GLY A 31 -14.66 -1.63 8.05
N ALA A 32 -13.62 -0.87 8.36
CA ALA A 32 -13.72 0.54 8.76
C ALA A 32 -14.07 1.49 7.60
N LEU A 33 -14.07 1.02 6.35
CA LEU A 33 -14.34 1.83 5.16
C LEU A 33 -15.29 1.11 4.19
N PHE A 34 -16.20 1.88 3.58
CA PHE A 34 -17.27 1.48 2.65
C PHE A 34 -18.42 0.66 3.25
N VAL A 35 -18.19 -0.60 3.60
CA VAL A 35 -19.23 -1.52 4.08
C VAL A 35 -18.69 -2.26 5.29
N GLU A 36 -19.34 -2.05 6.44
CA GLU A 36 -19.07 -2.83 7.65
C GLU A 36 -19.54 -4.27 7.38
N PRO A 37 -18.65 -5.27 7.37
CA PRO A 37 -19.04 -6.64 7.13
C PRO A 37 -19.88 -7.15 8.30
N THR A 38 -21.07 -7.65 7.98
CA THR A 38 -22.01 -8.20 8.96
C THR A 38 -21.84 -9.72 9.13
N THR A 39 -21.08 -10.35 8.22
CA THR A 39 -20.79 -11.78 8.23
C THR A 39 -19.30 -12.08 8.05
N ARG A 40 -18.86 -13.25 8.54
CA ARG A 40 -17.49 -13.76 8.33
C ARG A 40 -17.13 -13.95 6.84
N ALA A 41 -18.13 -14.24 6.00
CA ALA A 41 -17.90 -14.39 4.57
C ALA A 41 -17.53 -13.05 3.94
N GLU A 42 -18.27 -11.98 4.27
CA GLU A 42 -18.01 -10.61 3.80
C GLU A 42 -16.63 -10.10 4.26
N GLU A 43 -16.24 -10.36 5.51
CA GLU A 43 -14.89 -10.03 6.00
C GLU A 43 -13.79 -10.70 5.15
N THR A 44 -13.99 -11.97 4.80
CA THR A 44 -13.02 -12.73 4.01
C THR A 44 -12.95 -12.22 2.57
N GLU A 45 -14.10 -11.90 1.97
CA GLU A 45 -14.17 -11.34 0.62
C GLU A 45 -13.51 -9.95 0.54
N ALA A 46 -13.78 -9.08 1.52
CA ALA A 46 -13.13 -7.78 1.62
C ALA A 46 -11.60 -7.92 1.76
N GLY A 47 -11.13 -8.84 2.62
CA GLY A 47 -9.72 -9.15 2.78
C GLY A 47 -9.07 -9.67 1.49
N GLN A 48 -9.73 -10.59 0.78
CA GLN A 48 -9.21 -11.13 -0.48
C GLN A 48 -9.17 -10.09 -1.60
N LEU A 49 -10.19 -9.23 -1.68
CA LEU A 49 -10.22 -8.14 -2.64
C LEU A 49 -9.08 -7.16 -2.38
N ALA A 50 -8.90 -6.74 -1.12
CA ALA A 50 -7.82 -5.85 -0.72
C ALA A 50 -6.44 -6.47 -1.04
N ALA A 51 -6.26 -7.77 -0.75
CA ALA A 51 -5.02 -8.49 -1.06
C ALA A 51 -4.74 -8.57 -2.57
N ARG A 52 -5.77 -8.79 -3.40
CA ARG A 52 -5.62 -8.79 -4.87
C ARG A 52 -5.21 -7.43 -5.40
N ILE A 53 -5.88 -6.36 -4.95
CA ILE A 53 -5.55 -4.98 -5.37
C ILE A 53 -4.12 -4.64 -4.96
N TYR A 54 -3.75 -4.92 -3.71
CA TYR A 54 -2.40 -4.74 -3.19
C TYR A 54 -1.38 -5.51 -4.04
N GLY A 55 -1.65 -6.78 -4.35
CA GLY A 55 -0.76 -7.62 -5.15
C GLY A 55 -0.54 -7.09 -6.57
N TYR A 56 -1.61 -6.69 -7.26
CA TYR A 56 -1.50 -6.10 -8.60
C TYR A 56 -0.72 -4.78 -8.59
N TRP A 57 -0.94 -3.92 -7.59
CA TRP A 57 -0.19 -2.67 -7.46
C TRP A 57 1.29 -2.93 -7.16
N PHE A 58 1.57 -3.88 -6.26
CA PHE A 58 2.93 -4.25 -5.90
C PHE A 58 3.71 -4.76 -7.11
N LEU A 59 3.17 -5.76 -7.80
CA LEU A 59 3.78 -6.37 -8.98
C LEU A 59 3.88 -5.37 -10.14
N GLY A 60 2.86 -4.54 -10.34
CA GLY A 60 2.85 -3.49 -11.35
C GLY A 60 4.03 -2.55 -11.20
N GLY A 61 4.25 -1.99 -10.00
CA GLY A 61 5.41 -1.14 -9.74
C GLY A 61 6.76 -1.89 -9.80
N LEU A 62 6.78 -3.16 -9.37
CA LEU A 62 7.98 -3.99 -9.42
C LEU A 62 8.47 -4.23 -10.86
N VAL A 63 7.54 -4.36 -11.82
CA VAL A 63 7.85 -4.54 -13.24
C VAL A 63 8.07 -3.20 -13.94
N LEU A 64 7.23 -2.20 -13.67
CA LEU A 64 7.23 -0.93 -14.40
C LEU A 64 8.48 -0.07 -14.14
N PHE A 65 8.87 0.12 -12.88
CA PHE A 65 9.95 1.05 -12.54
C PHE A 65 11.34 0.63 -13.05
N PRO A 66 11.71 -0.66 -13.05
CA PRO A 66 12.96 -1.11 -13.68
C PRO A 66 12.96 -0.91 -15.20
N VAL A 67 11.83 -1.15 -15.87
CA VAL A 67 11.68 -0.92 -17.32
C VAL A 67 11.91 0.55 -17.67
N LEU A 68 11.39 1.46 -16.84
CA LEU A 68 11.60 2.90 -16.98
C LEU A 68 12.97 3.39 -16.47
N ARG A 69 13.82 2.49 -15.97
CA ARG A 69 15.14 2.79 -15.36
C ARG A 69 15.06 3.79 -14.21
N MET A 70 13.98 3.76 -13.44
CA MET A 70 13.73 4.62 -12.28
C MET A 70 14.13 3.92 -10.99
N THR A 71 15.42 3.71 -10.77
CA THR A 71 15.95 2.91 -9.65
C THR A 71 15.54 3.45 -8.28
N ARG A 72 15.53 4.79 -8.09
CA ARG A 72 15.12 5.39 -6.82
C ARG A 72 13.63 5.16 -6.56
N THR A 73 12.79 5.40 -7.55
CA THR A 73 11.36 5.14 -7.46
C THR A 73 11.07 3.66 -7.18
N TRP A 74 11.79 2.74 -7.81
CA TRP A 74 11.67 1.30 -7.54
C TRP A 74 12.01 0.95 -6.09
N LEU A 75 13.11 1.48 -5.54
CA LEU A 75 13.48 1.27 -4.14
C LEU A 75 12.44 1.85 -3.17
N VAL A 76 11.93 3.05 -3.46
CA VAL A 76 10.88 3.67 -2.65
C VAL A 76 9.60 2.87 -2.71
N HIS A 77 9.21 2.39 -3.89
CA HIS A 77 8.04 1.53 -4.07
C HIS A 77 8.17 0.27 -3.22
N LEU A 78 9.30 -0.43 -3.33
CA LEU A 78 9.55 -1.65 -2.56
C LEU A 78 9.54 -1.39 -1.04
N ALA A 79 10.29 -0.38 -0.59
CA ALA A 79 10.39 -0.07 0.83
C ALA A 79 9.03 0.32 1.42
N THR A 80 8.27 1.18 0.74
CA THR A 80 6.95 1.62 1.22
C THR A 80 5.92 0.50 1.18
N MET A 81 5.92 -0.35 0.14
CA MET A 81 4.98 -1.48 0.08
C MET A 81 5.26 -2.51 1.17
N ILE A 82 6.49 -2.71 1.63
CA ILE A 82 6.77 -3.64 2.74
C ILE A 82 6.56 -2.99 4.11
N VAL A 83 7.14 -1.81 4.34
CA VAL A 83 7.16 -1.18 5.66
C VAL A 83 5.79 -0.64 6.06
N THR A 84 5.08 0.01 5.12
CA THR A 84 3.80 0.66 5.42
C THR A 84 2.74 -0.30 5.96
N PRO A 85 2.41 -1.43 5.32
CA PRO A 85 1.38 -2.33 5.85
C PRO A 85 1.74 -2.88 7.23
N VAL A 86 3.01 -3.18 7.49
CA VAL A 86 3.47 -3.64 8.82
C VAL A 86 3.24 -2.56 9.88
N VAL A 87 3.64 -1.31 9.59
CA VAL A 87 3.46 -0.18 10.51
C VAL A 87 1.98 0.09 10.74
N LEU A 88 1.18 0.18 9.68
CA LEU A 88 -0.25 0.44 9.81
C LEU A 88 -0.97 -0.68 10.57
N PHE A 89 -0.64 -1.94 10.30
CA PHE A 89 -1.20 -3.07 11.04
C PHE A 89 -0.83 -3.00 12.53
N ALA A 90 0.44 -2.73 12.86
CA ALA A 90 0.89 -2.56 14.23
C ALA A 90 0.15 -1.40 14.93
N LEU A 91 -0.06 -0.28 14.24
CA LEU A 91 -0.82 0.85 14.77
C LEU A 91 -2.28 0.48 15.05
N VAL A 92 -2.94 -0.23 14.14
CA VAL A 92 -4.32 -0.71 14.34
C VAL A 92 -4.39 -1.63 15.54
N VAL A 93 -3.51 -2.63 15.63
CA VAL A 93 -3.47 -3.57 16.78
C VAL A 93 -3.19 -2.83 18.08
N LEU A 94 -2.20 -1.93 18.11
CA LEU A 94 -1.87 -1.16 19.31
C LEU A 94 -3.04 -0.27 19.74
N SER A 95 -3.73 0.37 18.78
CA SER A 95 -4.90 1.20 19.07
C SER A 95 -6.09 0.39 19.60
N ALA A 96 -6.22 -0.88 19.18
CA ALA A 96 -7.25 -1.78 19.68
C ALA A 96 -6.94 -2.28 21.10
N VAL A 97 -5.66 -2.53 21.42
CA VAL A 97 -5.22 -2.97 22.75
C VAL A 97 -5.22 -1.83 23.77
N ALA A 98 -5.02 -0.59 23.33
CA ALA A 98 -5.00 0.60 24.20
C ALA A 98 -6.39 1.17 24.53
N ARG A 99 -7.46 0.62 23.96
CA ARG A 99 -8.86 0.95 24.30
C ARG A 99 -9.36 0.04 25.42
#